data_AF-A0A3P6SQV5-F1
#
_entry.id   AF-A0A3P6SQV5-F1
#
_cell.length_a   1.000
_cell.length_b   1.000
_cell.length_c   1.000
_cell.angle_alpha   90.00
_cell.angle_beta   90.00
_cell.angle_gamma   90.00
#
_symmetry.space_group_name_H-M   'P 1'
#
loop_
_entity.id
_entity.type
_entity.pdbx_description
1 polymer ?
#
loop_
_entity_poly.entity_id
_entity_poly.type
_entity_poly.pdbx_seq_one_letter_code
_entity_poly.pdbx_strand_id
1 'polypeptide(L)'
;MSISLANVCPLLKKVATRWLENCHEGVDTLEGKVVARKLFGDRVVAFPFKLLQYVDPLKEEEIARIMVFYALSHHMSFVLRTKDDGEEYVRYLMKIPAKRRDNFAVLHAHSLPGELKRYSGKELSLRLFFHRCVCEHLTSLYKDPEKVAVLYQILRKLLPTFQELVELTESFIADKLKSDEESACDEFSVRQLCLMMRLVDHSSDEAKELWRRLLYQMAANPDVYPSRDLVDFAVREVIEQLDRPTGSYQKTIVWAADTAAKFLQCEVAEENSQREEEQRISALTSTCSIAAATRAATIIHAVLAEGIIDQFPDEYDYLFIIMTGRLSNADSIECRSLCVRMIGLASCLDEHIMKDHVSTVHRFLKDDVCEVKVK
;
A
#
# COMPACT_ATOMS: atom_id res chain seq x y z
N MET A 1 -13.03 -7.19 -5.01
CA MET A 1 -13.96 -7.69 -3.97
C MET A 1 -15.08 -6.68 -3.78
N SER A 2 -16.35 -7.09 -3.87
CA SER A 2 -17.49 -6.23 -3.53
C SER A 2 -17.70 -6.27 -2.01
N ILE A 3 -17.61 -5.13 -1.34
CA ILE A 3 -17.96 -5.04 0.08
C ILE A 3 -19.48 -5.01 0.16
N SER A 4 -20.06 -6.10 0.65
CA SER A 4 -21.46 -6.08 1.05
C SER A 4 -21.58 -5.22 2.31
N LEU A 5 -22.15 -4.03 2.17
CA LEU A 5 -22.51 -3.14 3.30
C LEU A 5 -23.44 -3.85 4.33
N ALA A 6 -23.98 -5.03 3.99
CA ALA A 6 -24.75 -5.86 4.91
C ALA A 6 -23.91 -6.47 6.05
N ASN A 7 -22.59 -6.56 5.90
CA ASN A 7 -21.69 -7.22 6.86
C ASN A 7 -20.87 -6.24 7.73
N VAL A 8 -21.18 -4.94 7.68
CA VAL A 8 -20.51 -3.96 8.55
C VAL A 8 -20.88 -4.25 10.01
N CYS A 9 -19.86 -4.37 10.87
CA CYS A 9 -20.04 -4.60 12.31
C CYS A 9 -21.15 -3.68 12.88
N PRO A 10 -22.15 -4.21 13.61
CA PRO A 10 -23.26 -3.42 14.15
C PRO A 10 -22.82 -2.22 14.99
N LEU A 11 -21.66 -2.33 15.66
CA LEU A 11 -21.06 -1.24 16.43
C LEU A 11 -20.54 -0.12 15.53
N LEU A 12 -19.83 -0.44 14.44
CA LEU A 12 -19.33 0.54 13.47
C LEU A 12 -20.48 1.25 12.77
N LYS A 13 -21.53 0.49 12.40
CA LYS A 13 -22.76 1.06 11.86
C LYS A 13 -23.39 2.04 12.86
N LYS A 14 -23.55 1.64 14.12
CA LYS A 14 -24.10 2.50 15.17
C LYS A 14 -23.27 3.78 15.39
N VAL A 15 -21.94 3.69 15.36
CA VAL A 15 -21.05 4.85 15.50
C VAL A 15 -21.19 5.80 14.30
N ALA A 16 -21.14 5.27 13.08
CA ALA A 16 -21.26 6.07 11.87
C ALA A 16 -22.66 6.71 11.75
N THR A 17 -23.73 5.96 12.03
CA THR A 17 -25.11 6.47 12.06
C THR A 17 -25.25 7.56 13.13
N ARG A 18 -24.78 7.33 14.35
CA ARG A 18 -24.85 8.31 15.44
C ARG A 18 -24.02 9.57 15.15
N TRP A 19 -22.88 9.42 14.49
CA TRP A 19 -22.10 10.55 13.99
C TRP A 19 -22.87 11.34 12.93
N LEU A 20 -23.42 10.67 11.91
CA LEU A 20 -24.23 11.30 10.86
C LEU A 20 -25.43 12.05 11.45
N GLU A 21 -26.13 11.45 12.41
CA GLU A 21 -27.27 12.02 13.14
C GLU A 21 -26.87 13.27 13.94
N ASN A 22 -25.83 13.18 14.77
CA ASN A 22 -25.35 14.30 15.60
C ASN A 22 -24.70 15.43 14.78
N CYS A 23 -24.19 15.11 13.60
CA CYS A 23 -23.61 16.08 12.70
C CYS A 23 -24.64 16.99 12.02
N HIS A 24 -25.92 16.60 11.98
CA HIS A 24 -27.00 17.51 11.58
C HIS A 24 -27.24 18.61 12.61
N GLU A 25 -26.96 18.33 13.89
CA GLU A 25 -27.05 19.31 14.98
C GLU A 25 -25.78 20.18 15.09
N GLY A 26 -24.66 19.68 14.55
CA GLY A 26 -23.33 20.30 14.64
C GLY A 26 -22.74 20.78 13.31
N VAL A 27 -23.45 21.64 12.54
CA VAL A 27 -22.84 22.50 11.49
C VAL A 27 -21.95 23.60 12.13
N ASP A 28 -21.30 23.29 13.24
CA ASP A 28 -20.46 24.21 14.01
C ASP A 28 -19.05 23.64 14.07
N THR A 29 -18.21 24.05 13.12
CA THR A 29 -16.98 24.80 13.41
C THR A 29 -16.20 25.09 12.12
N LEU A 30 -16.08 26.41 11.90
CA LEU A 30 -15.22 27.20 10.99
C LEU A 30 -15.69 27.39 9.53
N GLU A 31 -16.07 28.66 9.27
CA GLU A 31 -16.30 29.38 7.99
C GLU A 31 -17.37 28.86 6.99
N GLY A 32 -17.87 27.64 7.14
CA GLY A 32 -18.69 26.98 6.10
C GLY A 32 -20.21 27.21 6.10
N LYS A 33 -20.83 27.82 7.13
CA LYS A 33 -22.33 27.89 7.23
C LYS A 33 -22.99 28.57 6.03
N VAL A 34 -22.38 29.63 5.50
CA VAL A 34 -22.94 30.40 4.37
C VAL A 34 -22.72 29.69 3.03
N VAL A 35 -21.60 29.02 2.88
CA VAL A 35 -21.18 28.37 1.63
C VAL A 35 -21.90 27.04 1.42
N ALA A 36 -21.95 26.19 2.45
CA ALA A 36 -22.65 24.91 2.40
C ALA A 36 -24.17 25.11 2.18
N ARG A 37 -24.80 26.09 2.85
CA ARG A 37 -26.21 26.44 2.61
C ARG A 37 -26.45 27.03 1.21
N LYS A 38 -25.52 27.83 0.66
CA LYS A 38 -25.63 28.34 -0.72
C LYS A 38 -25.54 27.25 -1.78
N LEU A 39 -24.83 26.15 -1.50
CA LEU A 39 -24.61 25.05 -2.46
C LEU A 39 -25.65 23.94 -2.34
N PHE A 40 -26.03 23.58 -1.11
CA PHE A 40 -26.88 22.42 -0.82
C PHE A 40 -28.28 22.81 -0.27
N GLY A 41 -28.56 24.10 -0.07
CA GLY A 41 -29.79 24.58 0.57
C GLY A 41 -29.85 24.25 2.06
N ASP A 42 -31.05 24.10 2.63
CA ASP A 42 -31.28 23.66 4.01
C ASP A 42 -30.91 22.18 4.27
N ARG A 43 -30.30 21.50 3.30
CA ARG A 43 -29.96 20.07 3.32
C ARG A 43 -28.52 19.81 3.75
N VAL A 44 -28.05 20.49 4.79
CA VAL A 44 -26.65 20.37 5.25
C VAL A 44 -26.48 19.10 6.08
N VAL A 45 -25.79 18.12 5.52
CA VAL A 45 -25.25 16.94 6.23
C VAL A 45 -23.76 17.16 6.41
N ALA A 46 -23.17 16.76 7.53
CA ALA A 46 -21.72 16.76 7.63
C ALA A 46 -21.11 15.88 6.55
N PHE A 47 -20.01 16.37 5.99
CA PHE A 47 -19.34 15.68 4.92
C PHE A 47 -18.44 14.55 5.48
N PRO A 48 -18.43 13.34 4.88
CA PRO A 48 -17.75 12.17 5.42
C PRO A 48 -16.27 12.33 5.79
N PHE A 49 -15.52 13.25 5.17
CA PHE A 49 -14.11 13.52 5.53
C PHE A 49 -13.92 13.86 7.02
N LYS A 50 -14.87 14.57 7.64
CA LYS A 50 -14.81 14.95 9.07
C LYS A 50 -14.79 13.73 10.01
N LEU A 51 -15.20 12.54 9.55
CA LEU A 51 -15.07 11.30 10.33
C LEU A 51 -13.62 10.94 10.63
N LEU A 52 -12.67 11.35 9.77
CA LEU A 52 -11.25 11.08 9.94
C LEU A 52 -10.62 11.86 11.11
N GLN A 53 -11.37 12.75 11.76
CA GLN A 53 -10.97 13.35 13.04
C GLN A 53 -11.16 12.38 14.23
N TYR A 54 -12.02 11.36 14.06
CA TYR A 54 -12.42 10.43 15.10
C TYR A 54 -11.88 9.01 14.87
N VAL A 55 -11.43 8.71 13.65
CA VAL A 55 -10.86 7.42 13.27
C VAL A 55 -9.54 7.66 12.56
N ASP A 56 -8.46 7.07 13.07
CA ASP A 56 -7.12 7.22 12.50
C ASP A 56 -6.85 6.10 11.48
N PRO A 57 -6.87 6.39 10.16
CA PRO A 57 -6.66 5.38 9.13
C PRO A 57 -5.22 4.85 9.10
N LEU A 58 -4.25 5.52 9.75
CA LEU A 58 -2.88 4.99 9.87
C LEU A 58 -2.83 3.77 10.81
N LYS A 59 -3.78 3.64 11.74
CA LYS A 59 -3.84 2.52 12.68
C LYS A 59 -4.78 1.41 12.20
N GLU A 60 -5.93 1.80 11.67
CA GLU A 60 -7.03 0.89 11.34
C GLU A 60 -7.63 1.23 9.96
N GLU A 61 -6.81 1.06 8.91
CA GLU A 61 -7.14 1.47 7.54
C GLU A 61 -8.47 0.87 7.04
N GLU A 62 -8.66 -0.44 7.22
CA GLU A 62 -9.85 -1.15 6.74
C GLU A 62 -11.13 -0.71 7.47
N ILE A 63 -11.05 -0.52 8.79
CA ILE A 63 -12.18 -0.04 9.59
C ILE A 63 -12.54 1.39 9.16
N ALA A 64 -11.54 2.27 9.03
CA ALA A 64 -11.74 3.63 8.56
C ALA A 64 -12.39 3.66 7.17
N ARG A 65 -11.95 2.77 6.27
CA ARG A 65 -12.45 2.67 4.89
C ARG A 65 -13.92 2.26 4.86
N ILE A 66 -14.29 1.22 5.61
CA ILE A 66 -15.68 0.77 5.75
C ILE A 66 -16.57 1.88 6.30
N MET A 67 -16.11 2.62 7.32
CA MET A 67 -16.84 3.74 7.90
C MET A 67 -17.05 4.88 6.90
N VAL A 68 -16.01 5.25 6.16
CA VAL A 68 -16.09 6.28 5.11
C VAL A 68 -17.06 5.86 4.00
N PHE A 69 -17.03 4.60 3.56
CA PHE A 69 -17.95 4.08 2.54
C PHE A 69 -19.40 4.20 2.98
N TYR A 70 -19.69 3.76 4.21
CA TYR A 70 -21.04 3.86 4.78
C TYR A 70 -21.52 5.32 4.84
N ALA A 71 -20.65 6.23 5.29
CA ALA A 71 -20.97 7.65 5.37
C ALA A 71 -21.17 8.29 3.99
N LEU A 72 -20.40 7.89 2.98
CA LEU A 72 -20.59 8.32 1.59
C LEU A 72 -21.94 7.86 1.07
N SER A 73 -22.30 6.58 1.20
CA SER A 73 -23.60 6.07 0.73
C SER A 73 -24.79 6.77 1.40
N HIS A 74 -24.69 7.02 2.71
CA HIS A 74 -25.72 7.74 3.44
C HIS A 74 -25.84 9.20 2.97
N HIS A 75 -24.71 9.88 2.82
CA HIS A 75 -24.67 11.25 2.31
C HIS A 75 -25.28 11.35 0.91
N MET A 76 -24.92 10.44 0.00
CA MET A 76 -25.45 10.39 -1.36
C MET A 76 -26.97 10.19 -1.38
N SER A 77 -27.47 9.21 -0.60
CA SER A 77 -28.90 8.93 -0.49
C SER A 77 -29.68 10.13 0.07
N PHE A 78 -29.10 10.85 1.04
CA PHE A 78 -29.73 12.04 1.60
C PHE A 78 -29.81 13.19 0.59
N VAL A 79 -28.72 13.47 -0.13
CA VAL A 79 -28.66 14.56 -1.12
C VAL A 79 -29.67 14.32 -2.24
N LEU A 80 -29.74 13.09 -2.75
CA LEU A 80 -30.61 12.72 -3.86
C LEU A 80 -32.07 12.48 -3.46
N ARG A 81 -32.34 12.16 -2.18
CA ARG A 81 -33.65 11.66 -1.71
C ARG A 81 -34.11 10.38 -2.42
N THR A 82 -33.19 9.69 -3.08
CA THR A 82 -33.36 8.37 -3.68
C THR A 82 -32.27 7.45 -3.13
N LYS A 83 -32.58 6.15 -3.02
CA LYS A 83 -31.64 5.19 -2.47
C LYS A 83 -30.59 4.80 -3.53
N ASP A 84 -29.31 4.91 -3.16
CA ASP A 84 -28.17 4.27 -3.81
C ASP A 84 -28.00 4.50 -5.34
N ASP A 85 -28.39 5.67 -5.86
CA ASP A 85 -28.11 6.03 -7.26
C ASP A 85 -26.82 6.87 -7.37
N GLY A 86 -25.68 6.17 -7.45
CA GLY A 86 -24.37 6.82 -7.61
C GLY A 86 -24.26 7.67 -8.88
N GLU A 87 -24.97 7.30 -9.92
CA GLU A 87 -24.93 8.01 -11.20
C GLU A 87 -25.64 9.34 -11.13
N GLU A 88 -26.85 9.38 -10.56
CA GLU A 88 -27.58 10.63 -10.38
C GLU A 88 -26.85 11.57 -9.40
N TYR A 89 -26.15 11.02 -8.40
CA TYR A 89 -25.37 11.80 -7.45
C TYR A 89 -24.22 12.50 -8.17
N VAL A 90 -23.46 11.78 -9.00
CA VAL A 90 -22.36 12.41 -9.71
C VAL A 90 -22.86 13.35 -10.82
N ARG A 91 -23.94 13.02 -11.54
CA ARG A 91 -24.59 13.97 -12.46
C ARG A 91 -25.00 15.26 -11.74
N TYR A 92 -25.52 15.15 -10.54
CA TYR A 92 -25.83 16.30 -9.68
C TYR A 92 -24.57 17.11 -9.36
N LEU A 93 -23.48 16.48 -8.92
CA LEU A 93 -22.21 17.18 -8.66
C LEU A 93 -21.67 17.87 -9.91
N MET A 94 -21.85 17.25 -11.08
CA MET A 94 -21.37 17.73 -12.37
C MET A 94 -22.12 18.96 -12.89
N LYS A 95 -23.33 19.23 -12.40
CA LYS A 95 -24.07 20.49 -12.65
C LYS A 95 -23.39 21.69 -11.98
N ILE A 96 -22.54 21.47 -10.97
CA ILE A 96 -21.79 22.53 -10.28
C ILE A 96 -20.60 22.94 -11.16
N PRO A 97 -20.36 24.23 -11.49
CA PRO A 97 -19.24 24.65 -12.34
C PRO A 97 -17.86 24.20 -11.84
N ALA A 98 -16.92 23.85 -12.73
CA ALA A 98 -15.60 23.30 -12.37
C ALA A 98 -14.83 24.17 -11.36
N LYS A 99 -14.68 25.48 -11.62
CA LYS A 99 -14.06 26.43 -10.69
C LYS A 99 -14.74 26.46 -9.32
N ARG A 100 -16.06 26.22 -9.26
CA ARG A 100 -16.80 26.12 -8.00
C ARG A 100 -16.58 24.77 -7.32
N ARG A 101 -16.56 23.66 -8.05
CA ARG A 101 -16.23 22.34 -7.49
C ARG A 101 -14.85 22.34 -6.85
N ASP A 102 -13.87 22.93 -7.53
CA ASP A 102 -12.51 23.09 -7.00
C ASP A 102 -12.48 24.03 -5.80
N ASN A 103 -13.12 25.20 -5.87
CA ASN A 103 -13.10 26.15 -4.75
C ASN A 103 -13.82 25.65 -3.50
N PHE A 104 -14.84 24.81 -3.66
CA PHE A 104 -15.66 24.29 -2.56
C PHE A 104 -15.31 22.86 -2.17
N ALA A 105 -14.32 22.27 -2.85
CA ALA A 105 -13.93 20.88 -2.70
C ALA A 105 -15.19 20.01 -2.63
N VAL A 106 -15.99 20.01 -3.69
CA VAL A 106 -17.18 19.16 -3.77
C VAL A 106 -16.68 17.70 -3.78
N LEU A 107 -17.06 16.91 -2.75
CA LEU A 107 -16.40 15.66 -2.34
C LEU A 107 -15.05 15.79 -1.61
N HIS A 108 -14.69 17.00 -1.16
CA HIS A 108 -13.38 17.37 -0.64
C HIS A 108 -12.19 16.97 -1.51
N ALA A 109 -12.43 16.71 -2.79
CA ALA A 109 -11.46 16.35 -3.78
C ALA A 109 -11.24 17.57 -4.68
N HIS A 110 -10.19 18.36 -4.41
CA HIS A 110 -9.48 18.96 -5.52
C HIS A 110 -9.03 17.83 -6.47
N SER A 111 -8.63 18.16 -7.70
CA SER A 111 -7.87 17.16 -8.48
C SER A 111 -6.71 16.65 -7.60
N LEU A 112 -6.32 15.37 -7.74
CA LEU A 112 -5.22 14.82 -6.95
C LEU A 112 -3.94 15.70 -6.98
N PRO A 113 -3.52 16.29 -8.13
CA PRO A 113 -2.44 17.27 -8.16
C PRO A 113 -2.71 18.55 -7.34
N GLY A 114 -3.97 18.96 -7.24
CA GLY A 114 -4.41 20.08 -6.40
C GLY A 114 -4.30 19.79 -4.91
N GLU A 115 -4.61 18.57 -4.49
CA GLU A 115 -4.44 18.11 -3.09
C GLU A 115 -2.95 18.13 -2.69
N LEU A 116 -2.10 17.53 -3.52
CA LEU A 116 -0.64 17.46 -3.31
C LEU A 116 0.02 18.85 -3.21
N LYS A 117 -0.54 19.87 -3.86
CA LYS A 117 -0.04 21.25 -3.80
C LYS A 117 -0.48 22.03 -2.56
N ARG A 118 -1.57 21.62 -1.90
CA ARG A 118 -2.23 22.40 -0.84
C ARG A 118 -1.93 21.87 0.56
N TYR A 119 -1.70 20.58 0.67
CA TYR A 119 -1.61 19.89 1.96
C TYR A 119 -0.27 19.19 2.13
N SER A 120 0.15 18.99 3.38
CA SER A 120 1.37 18.26 3.74
C SER A 120 1.17 17.48 5.04
N GLY A 121 2.10 16.56 5.34
CA GLY A 121 2.08 15.74 6.57
C GLY A 121 0.79 14.96 6.75
N LYS A 122 0.31 14.85 8.00
CA LYS A 122 -0.89 14.07 8.34
C LYS A 122 -2.15 14.52 7.59
N GLU A 123 -2.30 15.83 7.33
CA GLU A 123 -3.49 16.31 6.61
C GLU A 123 -3.51 15.76 5.17
N LEU A 124 -2.36 15.74 4.49
CA LEU A 124 -2.25 15.15 3.16
C LEU A 124 -2.56 13.65 3.18
N SER A 125 -2.02 12.90 4.14
CA SER A 125 -2.30 11.47 4.31
C SER A 125 -3.80 11.17 4.41
N LEU A 126 -4.52 11.95 5.23
CA LEU A 126 -5.97 11.80 5.39
C LEU A 126 -6.73 12.18 4.10
N ARG A 127 -6.26 13.21 3.38
CA ARG A 127 -6.85 13.61 2.09
C ARG A 127 -6.70 12.52 1.04
N LEU A 128 -5.50 11.96 0.88
CA LEU A 128 -5.23 10.89 -0.08
C LEU A 128 -6.06 9.63 0.23
N PHE A 129 -6.13 9.23 1.50
CA PHE A 129 -6.97 8.11 1.93
C PHE A 129 -8.44 8.36 1.61
N PHE A 130 -8.96 9.54 1.93
CA PHE A 130 -10.34 9.88 1.65
C PHE A 130 -10.63 9.92 0.14
N HIS A 131 -9.73 10.49 -0.64
CA HIS A 131 -9.83 10.58 -2.10
C HIS A 131 -9.91 9.19 -2.74
N ARG A 132 -9.05 8.28 -2.29
CA ARG A 132 -9.11 6.86 -2.67
C ARG A 132 -10.46 6.25 -2.30
N CYS A 133 -10.95 6.47 -1.07
CA CYS A 133 -12.24 5.92 -0.63
C CYS A 133 -13.40 6.39 -1.50
N VAL A 134 -13.41 7.67 -1.89
CA VAL A 134 -14.41 8.21 -2.82
C VAL A 134 -14.34 7.49 -4.17
N CYS A 135 -13.14 7.35 -4.74
CA CYS A 135 -12.96 6.71 -6.04
C CYS A 135 -13.33 5.22 -6.00
N GLU A 136 -12.88 4.46 -4.99
CA GLU A 136 -13.25 3.06 -4.80
C GLU A 136 -14.76 2.89 -4.60
N HIS A 137 -15.38 3.75 -3.79
CA HIS A 137 -16.82 3.68 -3.53
C HIS A 137 -17.60 3.92 -4.82
N LEU A 138 -17.24 4.95 -5.59
CA LEU A 138 -17.84 5.20 -6.90
C LEU A 138 -17.66 3.99 -7.81
N THR A 139 -16.46 3.43 -7.95
CA THR A 139 -16.25 2.22 -8.77
C THR A 139 -17.13 1.04 -8.31
N SER A 140 -17.34 0.88 -7.00
CA SER A 140 -18.15 -0.22 -6.46
C SER A 140 -19.66 -0.14 -6.82
N LEU A 141 -20.18 1.05 -7.13
CA LEU A 141 -21.59 1.26 -7.45
C LEU A 141 -21.95 0.89 -8.90
N TYR A 142 -20.96 0.70 -9.77
CA TYR A 142 -21.15 0.55 -11.21
C TYR A 142 -20.84 -0.89 -11.63
N LYS A 143 -21.88 -1.74 -11.61
CA LYS A 143 -21.79 -3.15 -12.06
C LYS A 143 -22.18 -3.34 -13.54
N ASP A 144 -22.90 -2.39 -14.13
CA ASP A 144 -23.43 -2.49 -15.50
C ASP A 144 -22.44 -1.89 -16.54
N PRO A 145 -22.14 -2.58 -17.66
CA PRO A 145 -21.22 -2.11 -18.69
C PRO A 145 -21.56 -0.73 -19.28
N GLU A 146 -22.85 -0.38 -19.41
CA GLU A 146 -23.27 0.92 -19.93
C GLU A 146 -22.95 2.07 -18.96
N LYS A 147 -23.02 1.80 -17.65
CA LYS A 147 -22.71 2.79 -16.61
C LYS A 147 -21.19 2.95 -16.44
N VAL A 148 -20.39 1.96 -16.83
CA VAL A 148 -18.92 2.00 -16.78
C VAL A 148 -18.36 3.17 -17.61
N ALA A 149 -18.95 3.51 -18.76
CA ALA A 149 -18.52 4.66 -19.56
C ALA A 149 -18.70 5.99 -18.81
N VAL A 150 -19.79 6.14 -18.06
CA VAL A 150 -20.05 7.32 -17.22
C VAL A 150 -19.08 7.36 -16.03
N LEU A 151 -18.83 6.21 -15.38
CA LEU A 151 -17.81 6.09 -14.33
C LEU A 151 -16.44 6.54 -14.82
N TYR A 152 -15.99 6.10 -16.01
CA TYR A 152 -14.69 6.53 -16.56
C TYR A 152 -14.60 8.04 -16.77
N GLN A 153 -15.67 8.69 -17.24
CA GLN A 153 -15.69 10.15 -17.39
C GLN A 153 -15.57 10.88 -16.04
N ILE A 154 -16.08 10.27 -14.97
CA ILE A 154 -16.03 10.80 -13.61
C ILE A 154 -14.66 10.58 -13.00
N LEU A 155 -14.13 9.35 -13.09
CA LEU A 155 -12.81 9.00 -12.57
C LEU A 155 -11.72 9.85 -13.23
N ARG A 156 -11.79 10.11 -14.55
CA ARG A 156 -10.85 11.03 -15.25
C ARG A 156 -10.89 12.48 -14.77
N LYS A 157 -11.87 12.88 -13.95
CA LYS A 157 -11.92 14.21 -13.33
C LYS A 157 -11.35 14.22 -11.92
N LEU A 158 -11.35 13.09 -11.24
CA LEU A 158 -10.87 12.94 -9.87
C LEU A 158 -9.43 12.44 -9.82
N LEU A 159 -9.08 11.56 -10.77
CA LEU A 159 -7.78 10.95 -10.91
C LEU A 159 -7.13 11.42 -12.23
N PRO A 160 -5.81 11.64 -12.22
CA PRO A 160 -5.07 11.89 -13.45
C PRO A 160 -5.00 10.60 -14.29
N THR A 161 -4.41 10.68 -15.48
CA THR A 161 -4.11 9.49 -16.28
C THR A 161 -3.13 8.56 -15.54
N PHE A 162 -3.05 7.29 -15.95
CA PHE A 162 -2.17 6.32 -15.30
C PHE A 162 -0.71 6.80 -15.31
N GLN A 163 -0.25 7.28 -16.48
CA GLN A 163 1.11 7.83 -16.65
C GLN A 163 1.37 9.00 -15.70
N GLU A 164 0.48 9.99 -15.67
CA GLU A 164 0.60 11.13 -14.76
C GLU A 164 0.57 10.70 -13.29
N LEU A 165 -0.22 9.70 -12.92
CA LEU A 165 -0.26 9.16 -11.56
C LEU A 165 1.06 8.48 -11.19
N VAL A 166 1.67 7.73 -12.10
CA VAL A 166 2.99 7.13 -11.93
C VAL A 166 4.03 8.23 -11.73
N GLU A 167 4.10 9.23 -12.62
CA GLU A 167 5.06 10.33 -12.52
C GLU A 167 4.92 11.13 -11.22
N LEU A 168 3.67 11.40 -10.80
CA LEU A 168 3.38 12.05 -9.51
C LEU A 168 3.88 11.19 -8.34
N THR A 169 3.70 9.88 -8.41
CA THR A 169 4.10 8.96 -7.34
C THR A 169 5.62 8.78 -7.29
N GLU A 170 6.29 8.64 -8.44
CA GLU A 170 7.75 8.61 -8.55
C GLU A 170 8.35 9.89 -7.94
N SER A 171 7.82 11.06 -8.30
CA SER A 171 8.25 12.34 -7.73
C SER A 171 8.02 12.43 -6.22
N PHE A 172 6.90 11.91 -5.73
CA PHE A 172 6.58 11.92 -4.30
C PHE A 172 7.50 10.99 -3.50
N ILE A 173 7.76 9.77 -3.98
CA ILE A 173 8.72 8.83 -3.39
C ILE A 173 10.10 9.47 -3.31
N ALA A 174 10.56 10.05 -4.43
CA ALA A 174 11.88 10.69 -4.50
C ALA A 174 11.99 11.94 -3.61
N ASP A 175 10.89 12.60 -3.23
CA ASP A 175 10.94 13.74 -2.30
C ASP A 175 10.84 13.30 -0.84
N LYS A 176 9.93 12.36 -0.53
CA LYS A 176 9.51 12.05 0.83
C LYS A 176 10.23 10.88 1.48
N LEU A 177 10.77 9.94 0.71
CA LEU A 177 11.37 8.71 1.25
C LEU A 177 12.92 8.70 1.16
N LYS A 178 13.53 9.90 1.12
CA LYS A 178 14.99 10.08 1.05
C LYS A 178 15.71 10.03 2.41
N SER A 179 14.99 10.30 3.49
CA SER A 179 15.56 10.29 4.85
C SER A 179 15.24 8.98 5.55
N ASP A 180 16.19 8.52 6.37
CA ASP A 180 16.03 7.36 7.27
C ASP A 180 15.09 7.64 8.46
N GLU A 181 14.57 8.88 8.57
CA GLU A 181 13.49 9.21 9.50
C GLU A 181 12.17 8.67 8.94
N GLU A 182 11.71 7.53 9.49
CA GLU A 182 10.42 6.93 9.15
C GLU A 182 9.26 7.90 9.39
N SER A 183 8.78 8.53 8.32
CA SER A 183 7.51 9.25 8.33
C SER A 183 6.39 8.31 7.93
N ALA A 184 5.76 7.66 8.92
CA ALA A 184 4.60 6.79 8.70
C ALA A 184 3.48 7.47 7.88
N CYS A 185 3.37 8.80 7.93
CA CYS A 185 2.44 9.58 7.12
C CYS A 185 2.81 9.60 5.63
N ASP A 186 4.10 9.71 5.31
CA ASP A 186 4.58 9.76 3.93
C ASP A 186 4.47 8.38 3.27
N GLU A 187 4.88 7.32 3.96
CA GLU A 187 4.70 5.95 3.45
C GLU A 187 3.23 5.59 3.26
N PHE A 188 2.38 5.95 4.23
CA PHE A 188 0.95 5.77 4.10
C PHE A 188 0.41 6.53 2.88
N SER A 189 0.88 7.75 2.63
CA SER A 189 0.51 8.56 1.46
C SER A 189 0.90 7.87 0.14
N VAL A 190 2.14 7.37 0.07
CA VAL A 190 2.62 6.60 -1.09
C VAL A 190 1.76 5.37 -1.33
N ARG A 191 1.43 4.60 -0.27
CA ARG A 191 0.52 3.45 -0.38
C ARG A 191 -0.84 3.85 -0.94
N GLN A 192 -1.41 4.97 -0.47
CA GLN A 192 -2.70 5.44 -1.00
C GLN A 192 -2.62 5.82 -2.49
N LEU A 193 -1.52 6.44 -2.93
CA LEU A 193 -1.29 6.75 -4.35
C LEU A 193 -1.20 5.48 -5.21
N CYS A 194 -0.42 4.48 -4.76
CA CYS A 194 -0.33 3.18 -5.43
C CYS A 194 -1.69 2.47 -5.50
N LEU A 195 -2.48 2.52 -4.42
CA LEU A 195 -3.81 1.90 -4.40
C LEU A 195 -4.81 2.61 -5.33
N MET A 196 -4.64 3.92 -5.58
CA MET A 196 -5.43 4.63 -6.59
C MET A 196 -5.10 4.20 -8.02
N MET A 197 -3.91 3.65 -8.30
CA MET A 197 -3.55 3.13 -9.64
C MET A 197 -4.45 1.98 -10.07
N ARG A 198 -4.92 1.15 -9.13
CA ARG A 198 -5.93 0.10 -9.35
C ARG A 198 -7.23 0.62 -9.96
N LEU A 199 -7.51 1.91 -9.78
CA LEU A 199 -8.77 2.56 -10.18
C LEU A 199 -8.65 3.28 -11.52
N VAL A 200 -7.45 3.38 -12.07
CA VAL A 200 -7.19 3.98 -13.39
C VAL A 200 -6.98 2.84 -14.40
N ASP A 201 -7.32 3.09 -15.65
CA ASP A 201 -7.09 2.12 -16.72
C ASP A 201 -5.60 1.85 -16.92
N HIS A 202 -5.21 0.59 -16.74
CA HIS A 202 -3.85 0.07 -16.88
C HIS A 202 -3.86 -1.24 -17.68
N SER A 203 -4.81 -1.39 -18.61
CA SER A 203 -4.98 -2.63 -19.37
C SER A 203 -3.81 -2.92 -20.33
N SER A 204 -3.05 -1.90 -20.74
CA SER A 204 -1.90 -2.07 -21.64
C SER A 204 -0.70 -2.68 -20.92
N ASP A 205 0.08 -3.48 -21.64
CA ASP A 205 1.29 -4.09 -21.10
C ASP A 205 2.34 -3.04 -20.72
N GLU A 206 2.37 -1.93 -21.46
CA GLU A 206 3.20 -0.76 -21.14
C GLU A 206 2.84 -0.17 -19.78
N ALA A 207 1.55 0.00 -19.48
CA ALA A 207 1.09 0.52 -18.19
C ALA A 207 1.43 -0.45 -17.04
N LYS A 208 1.25 -1.76 -17.25
CA LYS A 208 1.61 -2.79 -16.26
C LYS A 208 3.11 -2.80 -15.98
N GLU A 209 3.96 -2.66 -17.00
CA GLU A 209 5.41 -2.63 -16.82
C GLU A 209 5.87 -1.33 -16.14
N LEU A 210 5.24 -0.19 -16.45
CA LEU A 210 5.45 1.06 -15.72
C LEU A 210 5.08 0.93 -14.24
N TRP A 211 3.95 0.28 -13.93
CA TRP A 211 3.54 0.01 -12.55
C TRP A 211 4.56 -0.85 -11.81
N ARG A 212 4.99 -1.95 -12.45
CA ARG A 212 5.99 -2.87 -11.90
C ARG A 212 7.28 -2.11 -11.58
N ARG A 213 7.77 -1.31 -12.52
CA ARG A 213 8.99 -0.52 -12.35
C ARG A 213 8.88 0.44 -11.15
N LEU A 214 7.76 1.14 -11.02
CA LEU A 214 7.52 2.02 -9.88
C LEU A 214 7.57 1.26 -8.55
N LEU A 215 6.86 0.14 -8.43
CA LEU A 215 6.81 -0.64 -7.19
C LEU A 215 8.19 -1.24 -6.84
N TYR A 216 8.94 -1.69 -7.85
CA TYR A 216 10.32 -2.15 -7.66
C TYR A 216 11.26 -1.01 -7.23
N GLN A 217 11.14 0.17 -7.83
CA GLN A 217 11.92 1.34 -7.41
C GLN A 217 11.58 1.75 -5.98
N MET A 218 10.30 1.73 -5.61
CA MET A 218 9.87 2.00 -4.23
C MET A 218 10.51 1.03 -3.23
N ALA A 219 10.58 -0.26 -3.56
CA ALA A 219 11.14 -1.29 -2.69
C ALA A 219 12.68 -1.30 -2.64
N ALA A 220 13.33 -1.00 -3.77
CA ALA A 220 14.74 -1.34 -3.97
C ALA A 220 15.66 -0.19 -4.41
N ASN A 221 15.15 1.03 -4.60
CA ASN A 221 16.01 2.15 -4.97
C ASN A 221 17.02 2.45 -3.84
N PRO A 222 18.34 2.51 -4.12
CA PRO A 222 19.35 2.76 -3.09
C PRO A 222 19.17 4.09 -2.35
N ASP A 223 18.59 5.10 -3.01
CA ASP A 223 18.36 6.45 -2.47
C ASP A 223 17.02 6.58 -1.72
N VAL A 224 16.29 5.47 -1.59
CA VAL A 224 15.00 5.38 -0.90
C VAL A 224 15.16 4.45 0.30
N TYR A 225 14.61 4.86 1.44
CA TYR A 225 14.65 4.11 2.70
C TYR A 225 13.21 3.71 3.11
N PRO A 226 12.59 2.74 2.41
CA PRO A 226 11.25 2.30 2.74
C PRO A 226 11.29 1.44 4.00
N SER A 227 10.26 1.56 4.85
CA SER A 227 10.00 0.59 5.90
C SER A 227 9.74 -0.79 5.30
N ARG A 228 9.91 -1.81 6.13
CA ARG A 228 9.55 -3.19 5.77
C ARG A 228 8.10 -3.30 5.30
N ASP A 229 7.16 -2.63 5.96
CA ASP A 229 5.74 -2.71 5.62
C ASP A 229 5.47 -2.15 4.21
N LEU A 230 6.22 -1.11 3.81
CA LEU A 230 6.12 -0.55 2.47
C LEU A 230 6.73 -1.48 1.40
N VAL A 231 7.82 -2.19 1.72
CA VAL A 231 8.40 -3.21 0.84
C VAL A 231 7.45 -4.40 0.68
N ASP A 232 6.94 -4.93 1.80
CA ASP A 232 5.96 -6.03 1.81
C ASP A 232 4.72 -5.63 0.97
N PHE A 233 4.24 -4.40 1.13
CA PHE A 233 3.18 -3.84 0.28
C PHE A 233 3.56 -3.81 -1.21
N ALA A 234 4.73 -3.26 -1.55
CA ALA A 234 5.15 -3.13 -2.95
C ALA A 234 5.18 -4.47 -3.69
N VAL A 235 5.81 -5.47 -3.05
CA VAL A 235 5.97 -6.81 -3.60
C VAL A 235 4.62 -7.51 -3.72
N ARG A 236 3.77 -7.42 -2.68
CA ARG A 236 2.40 -7.94 -2.75
C ARG A 236 1.62 -7.29 -3.89
N GLU A 237 1.69 -5.97 -4.06
CA GLU A 237 0.97 -5.30 -5.16
C GLU A 237 1.39 -5.83 -6.54
N VAL A 238 2.70 -6.03 -6.77
CA VAL A 238 3.18 -6.64 -8.03
C VAL A 238 2.60 -8.03 -8.21
N ILE A 239 2.70 -8.87 -7.18
CA ILE A 239 2.25 -10.26 -7.25
C ILE A 239 0.74 -10.34 -7.49
N GLU A 240 -0.05 -9.61 -6.71
CA GLU A 240 -1.51 -9.69 -6.76
C GLU A 240 -2.10 -9.07 -8.02
N GLN A 241 -1.58 -7.91 -8.44
CA GLN A 241 -2.17 -7.14 -9.55
C GLN A 241 -1.56 -7.49 -10.91
N LEU A 242 -0.30 -7.91 -10.96
CA LEU A 242 0.42 -8.08 -12.23
C LEU A 242 0.78 -9.55 -12.54
N ASP A 243 1.24 -10.31 -11.55
CA ASP A 243 1.69 -11.70 -11.78
C ASP A 243 0.54 -12.71 -11.68
N ARG A 244 -0.20 -12.70 -10.58
CA ARG A 244 -1.29 -13.64 -10.26
C ARG A 244 -2.34 -13.75 -11.37
N PRO A 245 -2.75 -12.67 -12.08
CA PRO A 245 -3.67 -12.79 -13.22
C PRO A 245 -3.11 -13.60 -14.40
N THR A 246 -1.78 -13.65 -14.55
CA THR A 246 -1.10 -14.40 -15.62
C THR A 246 -0.59 -15.77 -15.15
N GLY A 247 -0.48 -15.96 -13.83
CA GLY A 247 0.14 -17.15 -13.22
C GLY A 247 1.67 -17.20 -13.38
N SER A 248 2.30 -16.13 -13.89
CA SER A 248 3.74 -16.07 -14.14
C SER A 248 4.43 -15.19 -13.10
N TYR A 249 5.25 -15.81 -12.24
CA TYR A 249 5.96 -15.15 -11.14
C TYR A 249 7.45 -14.94 -11.43
N GLN A 250 7.97 -15.51 -12.53
CA GLN A 250 9.40 -15.51 -12.86
C GLN A 250 10.04 -14.12 -12.83
N LYS A 251 9.34 -13.10 -13.37
CA LYS A 251 9.86 -11.72 -13.40
C LYS A 251 10.10 -11.17 -12.00
N THR A 252 9.24 -11.49 -11.03
CA THR A 252 9.34 -11.01 -9.66
C THR A 252 10.38 -11.78 -8.88
N ILE A 253 10.46 -13.09 -9.09
CA ILE A 253 11.48 -13.96 -8.47
C ILE A 253 12.89 -13.55 -8.91
N VAL A 254 13.13 -13.44 -10.22
CA VAL A 254 14.43 -13.02 -10.77
C VAL A 254 14.79 -11.62 -10.31
N TRP A 255 13.82 -10.68 -10.35
CA TRP A 255 14.06 -9.33 -9.85
C TRP A 255 14.47 -9.31 -8.37
N ALA A 256 13.78 -10.07 -7.51
CA ALA A 256 14.04 -10.11 -6.09
C ALA A 256 15.43 -10.68 -5.80
N ALA A 257 15.81 -11.77 -6.48
CA ALA A 257 17.11 -12.41 -6.36
C ALA A 257 18.25 -11.49 -6.86
N ASP A 258 18.12 -10.90 -8.05
CA ASP A 258 19.10 -9.97 -8.61
C ASP A 258 19.27 -8.73 -7.73
N THR A 259 18.18 -8.24 -7.16
CA THR A 259 18.19 -7.07 -6.28
C THR A 259 18.86 -7.38 -4.94
N ALA A 260 18.56 -8.54 -4.35
CA ALA A 260 19.24 -9.02 -3.16
C ALA A 260 20.74 -9.19 -3.41
N ALA A 261 21.13 -9.81 -4.52
CA ALA A 261 22.52 -9.96 -4.93
C ALA A 261 23.24 -8.61 -5.07
N LYS A 262 22.59 -7.60 -5.67
CA LYS A 262 23.10 -6.23 -5.79
C LYS A 262 23.33 -5.57 -4.43
N PHE A 263 22.38 -5.69 -3.50
CA PHE A 263 22.58 -5.14 -2.14
C PHE A 263 23.72 -5.82 -1.41
N LEU A 264 23.83 -7.14 -1.54
CA LEU A 264 24.89 -7.93 -0.94
C LEU A 264 26.24 -7.78 -1.65
N GLN A 265 26.30 -7.05 -2.78
CA GLN A 265 27.48 -6.89 -3.64
C GLN A 265 28.09 -8.24 -4.06
N CYS A 266 27.22 -9.21 -4.35
CA CYS A 266 27.61 -10.55 -4.75
C CYS A 266 27.33 -10.76 -6.25
N GLU A 267 28.33 -11.20 -7.02
CA GLU A 267 28.12 -11.70 -8.38
C GLU A 267 27.66 -13.16 -8.32
N VAL A 268 26.57 -13.50 -9.03
CA VAL A 268 26.18 -14.89 -9.34
C VAL A 268 27.30 -15.46 -10.21
N ALA A 269 28.08 -16.40 -9.71
CA ALA A 269 29.18 -17.00 -10.47
C ALA A 269 28.84 -18.44 -10.84
N GLU A 270 28.97 -18.74 -12.14
CA GLU A 270 28.89 -20.10 -12.66
C GLU A 270 30.06 -20.94 -12.13
N GLU A 271 29.72 -22.11 -11.58
CA GLU A 271 30.56 -23.28 -11.27
C GLU A 271 31.96 -22.99 -10.66
N ASN A 272 32.04 -22.91 -9.33
CA ASN A 272 33.29 -23.04 -8.59
C ASN A 272 33.38 -24.41 -7.89
N SER A 273 34.58 -24.80 -7.45
CA SER A 273 34.71 -25.97 -6.58
C SER A 273 34.06 -25.69 -5.21
N GLN A 274 33.38 -26.69 -4.62
CA GLN A 274 32.62 -26.55 -3.35
C GLN A 274 33.43 -25.86 -2.23
N ARG A 275 34.73 -26.10 -2.15
CA ARG A 275 35.59 -25.54 -1.09
C ARG A 275 35.93 -24.06 -1.31
N GLU A 276 36.03 -23.62 -2.56
CA GLU A 276 36.23 -22.20 -2.90
C GLU A 276 34.93 -21.41 -2.70
N GLU A 277 33.79 -22.06 -2.93
CA GLU A 277 32.46 -21.51 -2.70
C GLU A 277 32.20 -21.27 -1.19
N GLU A 278 32.48 -22.24 -0.32
CA GLU A 278 32.35 -22.07 1.14
C GLU A 278 33.21 -20.92 1.69
N GLN A 279 34.46 -20.82 1.25
CA GLN A 279 35.37 -19.74 1.66
C GLN A 279 34.89 -18.37 1.17
N ARG A 280 34.36 -18.33 -0.06
CA ARG A 280 33.79 -17.10 -0.63
C ARG A 280 32.53 -16.68 0.11
N ILE A 281 31.61 -17.59 0.41
CA ILE A 281 30.39 -17.32 1.19
C ILE A 281 30.75 -16.80 2.59
N SER A 282 31.72 -17.44 3.26
CA SER A 282 32.18 -16.98 4.57
C SER A 282 32.80 -15.58 4.51
N ALA A 283 33.59 -15.28 3.49
CA ALA A 283 34.20 -13.96 3.30
C ALA A 283 33.14 -12.88 3.03
N LEU A 284 32.19 -13.14 2.12
CA LEU A 284 31.08 -12.23 1.79
C LEU A 284 30.17 -11.99 3.00
N THR A 285 29.86 -13.06 3.73
CA THR A 285 29.12 -12.98 4.99
C THR A 285 29.87 -12.15 6.01
N SER A 286 31.20 -12.11 6.02
CA SER A 286 31.99 -11.31 6.98
C SER A 286 32.14 -9.83 6.61
N THR A 287 31.92 -9.46 5.33
CA THR A 287 32.10 -8.09 4.82
C THR A 287 30.79 -7.36 4.52
N CYS A 288 29.69 -8.08 4.30
CA CYS A 288 28.36 -7.50 4.02
C CYS A 288 27.85 -6.62 5.18
N SER A 289 27.37 -5.40 4.94
CA SER A 289 26.83 -4.59 6.05
C SER A 289 25.48 -5.14 6.55
N ILE A 290 25.16 -4.94 7.84
CA ILE A 290 23.84 -5.33 8.38
C ILE A 290 22.72 -4.62 7.63
N ALA A 291 22.91 -3.35 7.26
CA ALA A 291 21.94 -2.60 6.46
C ALA A 291 21.69 -3.24 5.09
N ALA A 292 22.75 -3.64 4.37
CA ALA A 292 22.64 -4.33 3.09
C ALA A 292 21.94 -5.68 3.22
N ALA A 293 22.34 -6.49 4.21
CA ALA A 293 21.71 -7.77 4.51
C ALA A 293 20.22 -7.61 4.86
N THR A 294 19.86 -6.58 5.62
CA THR A 294 18.47 -6.29 6.02
C THR A 294 17.62 -5.90 4.83
N ARG A 295 18.13 -5.05 3.92
CA ARG A 295 17.42 -4.65 2.70
C ARG A 295 17.17 -5.84 1.77
N ALA A 296 18.21 -6.65 1.52
CA ALA A 296 18.09 -7.87 0.74
C ALA A 296 17.08 -8.84 1.35
N ALA A 297 17.20 -9.09 2.66
CA ALA A 297 16.33 -9.98 3.41
C ALA A 297 14.87 -9.52 3.40
N THR A 298 14.61 -8.21 3.48
CA THR A 298 13.26 -7.66 3.46
C THR A 298 12.56 -7.97 2.13
N ILE A 299 13.27 -7.82 1.01
CA ILE A 299 12.73 -8.14 -0.32
C ILE A 299 12.46 -9.64 -0.47
N ILE A 300 13.43 -10.48 -0.10
CA ILE A 300 13.26 -11.94 -0.19
C ILE A 300 12.15 -12.41 0.75
N HIS A 301 12.09 -11.90 1.98
CA HIS A 301 10.99 -12.15 2.90
C HIS A 301 9.63 -11.79 2.29
N ALA A 302 9.50 -10.62 1.66
CA ALA A 302 8.25 -10.17 1.06
C ALA A 302 7.75 -11.14 -0.03
N VAL A 303 8.67 -11.68 -0.84
CA VAL A 303 8.34 -12.72 -1.84
C VAL A 303 7.99 -14.04 -1.15
N LEU A 304 8.75 -14.46 -0.12
CA LEU A 304 8.51 -15.65 0.71
C LEU A 304 7.12 -15.65 1.35
N ALA A 305 6.67 -14.49 1.84
CA ALA A 305 5.39 -14.36 2.51
C ALA A 305 4.19 -14.60 1.58
N GLU A 306 4.35 -14.46 0.26
CA GLU A 306 3.28 -14.68 -0.72
C GLU A 306 3.18 -16.14 -1.22
N GLY A 307 4.11 -17.01 -0.83
CA GLY A 307 4.03 -18.45 -1.10
C GLY A 307 4.14 -18.84 -2.58
N ILE A 308 4.85 -18.04 -3.38
CA ILE A 308 4.99 -18.22 -4.85
C ILE A 308 6.35 -18.81 -5.27
N ILE A 309 7.03 -19.54 -4.38
CA ILE A 309 8.47 -19.87 -4.45
C ILE A 309 8.81 -21.29 -4.88
N ASP A 310 7.82 -22.11 -5.25
CA ASP A 310 8.07 -23.36 -5.98
C ASP A 310 8.84 -23.14 -7.31
N GLN A 311 9.18 -21.88 -7.65
CA GLN A 311 9.94 -21.42 -8.81
C GLN A 311 11.22 -20.63 -8.45
N PHE A 312 11.63 -20.53 -7.17
CA PHE A 312 12.85 -19.82 -6.80
C PHE A 312 14.07 -20.69 -7.14
N PRO A 313 15.02 -20.23 -7.96
CA PRO A 313 16.13 -21.08 -8.41
C PRO A 313 17.08 -21.44 -7.27
N ASP A 314 17.47 -22.72 -7.18
CA ASP A 314 18.50 -23.25 -6.28
C ASP A 314 19.82 -22.45 -6.35
N GLU A 315 20.09 -21.86 -7.52
CA GLU A 315 21.24 -20.98 -7.78
C GLU A 315 21.33 -19.78 -6.82
N TYR A 316 20.27 -19.46 -6.07
CA TYR A 316 20.23 -18.33 -5.14
C TYR A 316 20.31 -18.73 -3.65
N ASP A 317 20.54 -20.01 -3.34
CA ASP A 317 20.70 -20.49 -1.96
C ASP A 317 21.83 -19.79 -1.22
N TYR A 318 22.91 -19.43 -1.93
CA TYR A 318 24.03 -18.69 -1.34
C TYR A 318 23.61 -17.30 -0.84
N LEU A 319 22.65 -16.62 -1.48
CA LEU A 319 22.11 -15.33 -1.01
C LEU A 319 21.43 -15.52 0.34
N PHE A 320 20.66 -16.61 0.46
CA PHE A 320 19.98 -16.98 1.70
C PHE A 320 20.96 -17.23 2.84
N ILE A 321 22.05 -17.95 2.58
CA ILE A 321 23.10 -18.22 3.57
C ILE A 321 23.79 -16.92 4.02
N ILE A 322 24.14 -16.03 3.09
CA ILE A 322 24.80 -14.75 3.43
C ILE A 322 23.89 -13.89 4.31
N MET A 323 22.61 -13.74 3.94
CA MET A 323 21.64 -12.94 4.70
C MET A 323 21.40 -13.53 6.08
N THR A 324 21.11 -14.83 6.19
CA THR A 324 20.83 -15.47 7.48
C THR A 324 22.06 -15.50 8.39
N GLY A 325 23.25 -15.77 7.84
CA GLY A 325 24.52 -15.73 8.56
C GLY A 325 24.81 -14.35 9.16
N ARG A 326 24.46 -13.28 8.44
CA ARG A 326 24.59 -11.90 8.94
C ARG A 326 23.52 -11.53 9.95
N LEU A 327 22.26 -11.68 9.60
CA LEU A 327 21.15 -11.22 10.43
C LEU A 327 21.04 -12.02 11.72
N SER A 328 21.45 -13.29 11.72
CA SER A 328 21.35 -14.12 12.92
C SER A 328 22.28 -13.72 14.05
N ASN A 329 23.31 -12.93 13.76
CA ASN A 329 24.28 -12.42 14.72
C ASN A 329 24.17 -10.90 14.90
N ALA A 330 23.12 -10.26 14.35
CA ALA A 330 22.91 -8.82 14.49
C ALA A 330 22.47 -8.45 15.90
N ASP A 331 22.90 -7.28 16.40
CA ASP A 331 22.49 -6.78 17.72
C ASP A 331 21.00 -6.36 17.76
N SER A 332 20.45 -5.94 16.62
CA SER A 332 19.03 -5.57 16.47
C SER A 332 18.11 -6.78 16.56
N ILE A 333 17.08 -6.67 17.41
CA ILE A 333 16.02 -7.67 17.57
C ILE A 333 15.23 -7.81 16.28
N GLU A 334 14.97 -6.71 15.58
CA GLU A 334 14.24 -6.66 14.31
C GLU A 334 14.95 -7.47 13.23
N CYS A 335 16.28 -7.33 13.13
CA CYS A 335 17.12 -8.09 12.21
C CYS A 335 17.07 -9.60 12.49
N ARG A 336 17.22 -9.99 13.77
CA ARG A 336 17.15 -11.41 14.17
C ARG A 336 15.74 -11.97 13.95
N SER A 337 14.69 -11.20 14.23
CA SER A 337 13.30 -11.57 13.97
C SER A 337 13.04 -11.78 12.46
N LEU A 338 13.54 -10.89 11.60
CA LEU A 338 13.45 -11.04 10.15
C LEU A 338 14.14 -12.34 9.68
N CYS A 339 15.32 -12.64 10.21
CA CYS A 339 16.06 -13.87 9.94
C CYS A 339 15.24 -15.12 10.26
N VAL A 340 14.65 -15.19 11.45
CA VAL A 340 13.81 -16.33 11.86
C VAL A 340 12.61 -16.52 10.95
N ARG A 341 11.92 -15.43 10.60
CA ARG A 341 10.76 -15.51 9.69
C ARG A 341 11.15 -16.00 8.30
N MET A 342 12.28 -15.53 7.77
CA MET A 342 12.79 -16.02 6.49
C MET A 342 13.11 -17.50 6.54
N ILE A 343 13.82 -17.98 7.59
CA ILE A 343 14.11 -19.40 7.79
C ILE A 343 12.80 -20.19 7.88
N GLY A 344 11.84 -19.73 8.68
CA GLY A 344 10.55 -20.39 8.83
C GLY A 344 9.79 -20.52 7.51
N LEU A 345 9.68 -19.43 6.74
CA LEU A 345 8.98 -19.43 5.45
C LEU A 345 9.70 -20.30 4.40
N ALA A 346 11.03 -20.17 4.28
CA ALA A 346 11.81 -20.96 3.34
C ALA A 346 11.80 -22.46 3.69
N SER A 347 11.79 -22.80 4.99
CA SER A 347 11.72 -24.18 5.46
C SER A 347 10.39 -24.87 5.19
N CYS A 348 9.32 -24.12 4.99
CA CYS A 348 8.04 -24.68 4.53
C CYS A 348 8.11 -25.17 3.07
N LEU A 349 9.16 -24.77 2.34
CA LEU A 349 9.30 -24.96 0.89
C LEU A 349 10.42 -25.94 0.58
N ASP A 350 11.53 -25.90 1.33
CA ASP A 350 12.62 -26.86 1.24
C ASP A 350 13.04 -27.38 2.63
N GLU A 351 13.00 -28.72 2.78
CA GLU A 351 13.41 -29.41 3.99
C GLU A 351 14.92 -29.26 4.28
N HIS A 352 15.74 -29.08 3.25
CA HIS A 352 17.19 -28.89 3.41
C HIS A 352 17.52 -27.59 4.13
N ILE A 353 16.80 -26.50 3.84
CA ILE A 353 16.96 -25.22 4.52
C ILE A 353 16.77 -25.35 6.04
N MET A 354 15.74 -26.10 6.47
CA MET A 354 15.50 -26.34 7.89
C MET A 354 16.63 -27.15 8.52
N LYS A 355 17.14 -28.19 7.83
CA LYS A 355 18.26 -29.01 8.33
C LYS A 355 19.50 -28.18 8.60
N ASP A 356 19.81 -27.25 7.69
CA ASP A 356 21.01 -26.41 7.79
C ASP A 356 20.87 -25.31 8.86
N HIS A 357 19.65 -24.86 9.14
CA HIS A 357 19.40 -23.72 10.05
C HIS A 357 18.76 -24.11 11.39
N VAL A 358 18.51 -25.39 11.66
CA VAL A 358 17.85 -25.85 12.90
C VAL A 358 18.59 -25.41 14.17
N SER A 359 19.92 -25.40 14.13
CA SER A 359 20.76 -24.98 15.26
C SER A 359 20.59 -23.48 15.56
N THR A 360 20.48 -22.67 14.51
CA THR A 360 20.22 -21.23 14.57
C THR A 360 18.83 -20.94 15.16
N VAL A 361 17.79 -21.64 14.69
CA VAL A 361 16.43 -21.50 15.22
C VAL A 361 16.37 -21.92 16.70
N HIS A 362 16.99 -23.04 17.06
CA HIS A 362 17.04 -23.51 18.44
C HIS A 362 17.76 -22.52 19.38
N ARG A 363 18.86 -21.91 18.91
CA ARG A 363 19.56 -20.83 19.65
C ARG A 363 18.62 -19.66 19.92
N PHE A 364 17.83 -19.20 18.95
CA PHE A 364 16.89 -18.10 19.17
C PHE A 364 15.79 -18.45 20.18
N LEU A 365 15.24 -19.67 20.10
CA LEU A 365 14.24 -20.14 21.05
C LEU A 365 14.78 -20.23 22.48
N LYS A 366 16.06 -20.54 22.64
CA LYS A 366 16.70 -20.66 23.95
C LYS A 366 17.10 -19.29 24.51
N ASP A 367 17.82 -18.50 23.72
CA ASP A 367 18.65 -17.41 24.23
C ASP A 367 18.14 -15.99 23.88
N ASP A 368 17.19 -15.85 22.95
CA ASP A 368 16.72 -14.53 22.50
C ASP A 368 15.54 -13.97 23.33
N VAL A 369 15.10 -12.75 23.02
CA VAL A 369 13.94 -12.09 23.65
C VAL A 369 12.62 -12.66 23.14
N CYS A 370 11.54 -12.53 23.94
CA CYS A 370 10.21 -13.06 23.60
C CYS A 370 9.70 -12.63 22.23
N GLU A 371 10.03 -11.42 21.76
CA GLU A 371 9.58 -10.90 20.46
C GLU A 371 10.11 -11.70 19.26
N VAL A 372 11.29 -12.32 19.39
CA VAL A 372 11.86 -13.25 18.40
C VAL A 372 11.26 -14.65 18.52
N LYS A 373 10.72 -15.01 19.70
CA LYS A 373 10.17 -16.34 20.01
C LYS A 373 8.69 -16.49 19.68
N VAL A 374 7.91 -15.40 19.68
CA VAL A 374 6.44 -15.41 19.65
C VAL A 374 5.84 -14.96 18.32
N LYS A 375 6.56 -14.17 17.51
CA LYS A 375 6.15 -13.73 16.18
C LYS A 375 6.92 -14.47 15.09
#